data_AF-T0LE64-F1
#
_entry.id   AF-T0LE64-F1
#
_cell.length_a   1.000
_cell.length_b   1.000
_cell.length_c   1.000
_cell.angle_alpha   90.00
_cell.angle_beta   90.00
_cell.angle_gamma   90.00
#
_symmetry.space_group_name_H-M   'P 1'
#
loop_
_entity.id
_entity.type
_entity.pdbx_description
1 polymer ?
#
loop_
_entity_poly.entity_id
_entity_poly.type
_entity_poly.pdbx_seq_one_letter_code
_entity_poly.pdbx_strand_id
1 'polypeptide(L)' 'MKEGTDLTPALSSKERGNKEKMHLETLELFNFRNYSHLQVKFDPKINLILGENGSGKTNLLEAIFF' A
#
# COMPACT_ATOMS: atom_id res chain seq x y z
N MET A 1 -43.26 25.96 -20.80
CA MET A 1 -41.82 25.86 -21.13
C MET A 1 -41.08 27.02 -20.47
N LYS A 2 -40.57 26.84 -19.25
CA LYS A 2 -39.45 27.61 -18.66
C LYS A 2 -38.77 26.73 -17.62
N GLU A 3 -37.56 26.37 -17.98
CA GLU A 3 -36.41 25.90 -17.21
C GLU A 3 -36.53 25.94 -15.68
N GLY A 4 -36.53 24.75 -15.07
CA GLY A 4 -35.99 24.54 -13.74
C GLY A 4 -34.60 23.94 -13.91
N THR A 5 -33.58 24.78 -14.04
CA THR A 5 -32.18 24.34 -14.01
C THR A 5 -31.89 23.76 -12.64
N ASP A 6 -31.65 22.46 -12.58
CA ASP A 6 -30.99 21.79 -11.47
C ASP A 6 -29.63 22.46 -11.26
N LEU A 7 -29.60 23.42 -10.33
CA LEU A 7 -28.37 24.02 -9.83
C LEU A 7 -27.83 23.12 -8.70
N THR A 8 -27.56 21.87 -9.02
CA THR A 8 -26.38 21.25 -8.43
C THR A 8 -25.19 21.98 -9.05
N PRO A 9 -24.39 22.73 -8.28
CA PRO A 9 -23.12 23.18 -8.82
C PRO A 9 -22.38 21.90 -9.19
N ALA A 10 -22.12 21.73 -10.49
CA ALA A 10 -21.18 20.75 -10.95
C ALA A 10 -19.89 21.03 -10.17
N LEU A 11 -19.64 20.23 -9.13
CA LEU A 11 -18.38 20.24 -8.42
C LEU A 11 -17.34 20.00 -9.51
N SER A 12 -16.65 21.10 -9.81
CA SER A 12 -15.58 21.23 -10.77
C SER A 12 -14.75 19.96 -10.72
N SER A 13 -14.64 19.29 -11.87
CA SER A 13 -13.87 18.07 -12.10
C SER A 13 -12.36 18.21 -11.80
N LYS A 14 -11.96 19.28 -11.10
CA LYS A 14 -10.60 19.73 -10.82
C LYS A 14 -10.14 19.53 -9.37
N GLU A 15 -10.97 18.97 -8.49
CA GLU A 15 -10.60 18.72 -7.07
C GLU A 15 -10.40 17.25 -6.71
N ARG A 16 -10.37 16.33 -7.67
CA ARG A 16 -9.83 14.97 -7.43
C ARG A 16 -8.31 15.06 -7.44
N GLY A 17 -7.75 15.53 -6.33
CA GLY A 17 -6.30 15.44 -6.09
C GLY A 17 -5.84 14.02 -6.39
N ASN A 18 -4.73 13.90 -7.12
CA ASN A 18 -4.11 12.61 -7.38
C ASN A 18 -3.86 11.95 -6.02
N LYS A 19 -4.62 10.91 -5.68
CA LYS A 19 -4.41 10.16 -4.45
C LYS A 19 -3.17 9.32 -4.73
N GLU A 20 -2.00 9.89 -4.45
CA GLU A 20 -0.71 9.21 -4.58
C GLU A 20 -0.82 7.84 -3.88
N LYS A 21 -0.64 6.76 -4.64
CA LYS A 21 -0.68 5.41 -4.10
C LYS A 21 0.68 5.11 -3.50
N MET A 22 0.72 4.90 -2.18
CA MET A 22 1.91 4.39 -1.52
C MET A 22 2.25 3.00 -2.08
N HIS A 23 3.51 2.83 -2.47
CA HIS A 23 4.06 1.58 -2.98
C HIS A 23 5.36 1.27 -2.24
N LEU A 24 5.46 0.07 -1.67
CA LEU A 24 6.68 -0.40 -1.02
C LEU A 24 7.58 -1.05 -2.08
N GLU A 25 8.75 -0.47 -2.35
CA GLU A 25 9.69 -1.01 -3.34
C GLU A 25 10.66 -2.04 -2.74
N THR A 26 11.25 -1.69 -1.59
CA THR A 26 12.27 -2.49 -0.93
C THR A 26 12.11 -2.43 0.59
N LEU A 27 12.41 -3.54 1.25
CA LEU A 27 12.52 -3.62 2.70
C LEU A 27 13.84 -4.28 3.05
N GLU A 28 14.57 -3.69 3.99
CA GLU A 28 15.78 -4.27 4.55
C GLU A 28 15.67 -4.29 6.07
N LEU A 29 15.88 -5.46 6.67
CA LEU A 29 15.77 -5.69 8.10
C LEU A 29 17.12 -6.15 8.66
N PHE A 30 17.50 -5.61 9.82
CA PHE A 30 18.68 -6.03 10.57
C PHE A 30 18.28 -6.38 11.99
N ASN A 31 18.61 -7.60 12.43
CA ASN A 31 18.32 -8.12 13.77
C ASN A 31 16.86 -7.88 14.22
N PHE A 32 15.91 -8.02 13.29
CA PHE A 32 14.49 -7.81 13.55
C PHE A 32 13.81 -9.16 13.77
N ARG A 33 13.30 -9.39 14.99
CA ARG A 33 12.66 -10.65 15.38
C ARG A 33 13.57 -11.86 15.08
N ASN A 34 13.16 -12.72 14.16
CA ASN A 34 13.89 -13.92 13.74
C ASN A 34 14.74 -13.69 12.48
N TYR A 35 14.81 -12.46 11.94
CA TYR A 35 15.68 -12.10 10.82
C TYR A 35 16.96 -11.45 11.35
N SER A 36 18.09 -12.16 11.23
CA SER A 36 19.42 -11.55 11.44
C SER A 36 19.72 -10.50 10.37
N HIS A 37 19.43 -10.84 9.11
CA HIS A 37 19.39 -9.92 7.97
C HIS A 37 18.37 -10.42 6.94
N LEU A 38 17.57 -9.51 6.39
CA LEU A 38 16.64 -9.80 5.30
C LEU A 38 16.61 -8.62 4.34
N GLN A 39 16.71 -8.90 3.04
CA GLN A 39 16.51 -7.92 1.98
C GLN A 39 15.44 -8.43 1.02
N VAL A 40 14.38 -7.64 0.83
CA VAL A 40 13.25 -7.97 -0.05
C VAL A 40 13.01 -6.84 -1.03
N LYS A 41 12.84 -7.19 -2.30
CA LYS A 41 12.30 -6.31 -3.34
C LYS A 41 10.88 -6.76 -3.66
N PHE A 42 9.93 -5.83 -3.64
CA PHE A 42 8.52 -6.11 -3.88
C PHE A 42 8.16 -5.86 -5.35
N ASP A 43 7.24 -6.69 -5.86
CA ASP A 43 6.56 -6.46 -7.12
C ASP A 43 5.44 -5.42 -6.94
N PRO A 44 5.23 -4.50 -7.91
CA PRO A 44 4.21 -3.46 -7.81
C PRO A 44 2.76 -3.93 -7.92
N LYS A 45 2.53 -5.22 -8.21
CA LYS A 45 1.20 -5.81 -8.32
C LYS A 45 0.91 -6.72 -7.15
N ILE A 46 1.59 -7.86 -7.08
CA ILE A 46 1.26 -8.95 -6.13
C ILE A 46 2.55 -9.56 -5.61
N ASN A 47 2.64 -9.68 -4.28
CA ASN A 47 3.72 -10.36 -3.58
C ASN A 47 3.14 -11.55 -2.81
N LEU A 48 3.69 -12.74 -3.04
CA LEU A 48 3.26 -13.97 -2.36
C LEU A 48 4.34 -14.39 -1.35
N ILE A 49 4.00 -14.39 -0.07
CA ILE A 49 4.92 -14.76 1.02
C ILE A 49 4.61 -16.20 1.44
N LEU A 50 5.53 -17.14 1.17
CA LEU A 50 5.38 -18.58 1.42
C LEU A 50 6.41 -19.09 2.43
N GLY A 51 6.09 -20.21 3.08
CA GLY A 51 6.99 -20.91 3.99
C GLY A 51 6.26 -21.58 5.15
N GLU A 52 6.98 -22.40 5.90
CA GLU A 52 6.45 -23.13 7.05
C GLU A 52 5.99 -22.21 8.20
N ASN A 53 5.19 -22.75 9.12
CA ASN A 53 4.82 -22.01 10.33
C ASN A 53 6.08 -21.71 11.16
N GLY A 54 6.14 -20.49 11.71
CA GLY A 54 7.33 -20.03 12.44
C GLY A 54 8.47 -19.50 11.56
N SER A 55 8.37 -19.54 10.23
CA SER A 55 9.44 -19.05 9.33
C SER A 55 9.62 -17.52 9.29
N GLY A 56 8.76 -16.75 9.97
CA GLY A 56 8.84 -15.28 10.04
C GLY A 56 7.89 -14.52 9.12
N LYS A 57 6.98 -15.18 8.40
CA LYS A 57 6.01 -14.50 7.50
C LYS A 57 5.24 -13.37 8.18
N THR A 58 4.74 -13.61 9.40
CA THR A 58 4.07 -12.57 10.20
C THR A 58 5.04 -11.45 10.59
N ASN A 59 6.28 -11.79 10.96
CA ASN A 59 7.30 -10.80 11.32
C ASN A 59 7.66 -9.88 10.13
N LEU A 60 7.69 -10.41 8.90
CA LEU A 60 7.87 -9.61 7.69
C LEU A 60 6.73 -8.59 7.51
N LEU A 61 5.48 -9.00 7.73
CA LEU A 61 4.33 -8.08 7.66
C LEU A 61 4.34 -7.07 8.81
N GLU A 62 4.72 -7.47 10.02
CA GLU A 62 4.92 -6.56 11.15
C GLU A 62 5.96 -5.48 10.81
N ALA A 63 7.07 -5.86 10.18
CA ALA A 63 8.13 -4.92 9.82
C ALA A 63 7.71 -3.86 8.78
N ILE A 64 6.66 -4.13 8.00
CA ILE A 64 6.07 -3.16 7.07
C ILE A 64 5.11 -2.19 7.80
N PHE A 65 4.52 -2.66 8.90
CA PHE A 65 3.52 -1.91 9.65
C PHE A 65 4.12 -0.93 10.67
N PHE A 66 5.23 -1.29 11.31
CA PHE A 66 5.94 -0.45 12.29
C PHE A 66 6.72 0.68 11.60
#